data_AF-A0A2Z3UXX6-F1
#
_entry.id   AF-A0A2Z3UXX6-F1
#
_cell.length_a   1.000
_cell.length_b   1.000
_cell.length_c   1.000
_cell.angle_alpha   90.00
_cell.angle_beta   90.00
_cell.angle_gamma   90.00
#
_symmetry.space_group_name_H-M   'P 1'
#
loop_
_entity.id
_entity.type
_entity.pdbx_description
1 polymer ?
#
loop_
_entity_poly.entity_id
_entity_poly.type
_entity_poly.pdbx_seq_one_letter_code
_entity_poly.pdbx_strand_id
1 'polypeptide(L)'
;MTSQPIRIDWLDVHAHYVADHYAEARRAAGHGRPDGTPGLPGWSSAAALEVRAAAGVDAAVLSVSSPGVRFGADSLGTDPAASVLFPRLLSATKGSP
;
A
#
# COMPACT_ATOMS: atom_id res chain seq x y z
N MET A 1 0.89 25.65 23.03
CA MET A 1 -0.14 24.66 22.65
C MET A 1 0.40 23.28 22.96
N THR A 2 -0.11 22.61 24.00
CA THR A 2 0.25 21.23 24.28
C THR A 2 -0.59 20.33 23.38
N SER A 3 0.05 19.69 22.40
CA SER A 3 -0.62 18.72 21.53
C SER A 3 -0.99 17.49 22.36
N GLN A 4 -2.28 17.16 22.42
CA GLN A 4 -2.71 15.92 23.05
C GLN A 4 -2.29 14.73 22.16
N PRO A 5 -1.85 13.60 22.73
CA PRO A 5 -1.52 12.42 21.94
C PRO A 5 -2.78 11.85 21.26
N ILE A 6 -2.65 11.46 20.00
CA ILE A 6 -3.74 10.82 19.24
C ILE A 6 -4.00 9.45 19.87
N ARG A 7 -5.25 9.19 20.25
CA ARG A 7 -5.72 7.87 20.66
C ARG A 7 -6.23 7.12 19.43
N ILE A 8 -5.75 5.90 19.27
CA ILE A 8 -6.15 4.93 18.24
C ILE A 8 -6.75 3.76 19.02
N ASP A 9 -8.02 3.46 18.79
CA ASP A 9 -8.71 2.36 19.45
C ASP A 9 -8.52 1.07 18.63
N TRP A 10 -8.69 1.15 17.30
CA TRP A 10 -8.50 0.01 16.40
C TRP A 10 -7.45 0.27 15.31
N LEU A 11 -6.42 -0.58 15.30
CA LEU A 11 -5.32 -0.54 14.34
C LEU A 11 -5.34 -1.81 13.47
N ASP A 12 -5.53 -1.65 12.17
CA ASP A 12 -5.35 -2.73 11.21
C ASP A 12 -3.86 -2.87 10.85
N VAL A 13 -3.28 -4.03 11.13
CA VAL A 13 -1.87 -4.33 10.83
C VAL A 13 -1.69 -5.14 9.54
N HIS A 14 -2.78 -5.48 8.85
CA HIS A 14 -2.78 -6.32 7.66
C HIS A 14 -3.60 -5.68 6.53
N ALA A 15 -3.18 -4.50 6.11
CA ALA A 15 -3.72 -3.83 4.93
C ALA A 15 -2.65 -3.74 3.84
N HIS A 16 -3.05 -4.03 2.60
CA HIS A 16 -2.16 -3.90 1.45
C HIS A 16 -2.44 -2.62 0.66
N TYR A 17 -1.36 -1.89 0.36
CA TYR A 17 -1.38 -0.78 -0.58
C TYR A 17 -0.99 -1.31 -1.96
N VAL A 18 -1.89 -1.15 -2.94
CA VAL A 18 -1.66 -1.59 -4.32
C VAL A 18 -1.70 -0.36 -5.22
N ALA A 19 -0.57 0.33 -5.34
CA ALA A 19 -0.47 1.43 -6.28
C ALA A 19 -0.59 0.94 -7.74
N ASP A 20 -1.08 1.79 -8.63
CA ASP A 20 -1.24 1.46 -10.05
C ASP A 20 0.06 0.96 -10.68
N HIS A 21 1.17 1.67 -10.44
CA HIS A 21 2.48 1.29 -10.96
C HIS A 21 2.99 -0.05 -10.40
N TYR A 22 2.67 -0.37 -9.14
CA TYR A 22 2.96 -1.69 -8.56
C TYR A 22 2.15 -2.79 -9.24
N ALA A 23 0.86 -2.54 -9.46
CA ALA A 23 -0.04 -3.50 -10.09
C ALA A 23 0.35 -3.77 -11.55
N GLU A 24 0.76 -2.73 -12.29
CA GLU A 24 1.30 -2.84 -13.64
C GLU A 24 2.59 -3.66 -13.67
N ALA A 25 3.56 -3.33 -12.81
CA ALA A 25 4.82 -4.06 -12.72
C ALA A 25 4.60 -5.55 -12.38
N ARG A 26 3.69 -5.86 -11.46
CA ARG A 26 3.28 -7.24 -11.15
C ARG A 26 2.70 -7.96 -12.36
N ARG A 27 1.80 -7.32 -13.09
CA ARG A 27 1.18 -7.92 -14.28
C ARG A 27 2.21 -8.16 -15.38
N ALA A 28 3.11 -7.20 -15.61
CA ALA A 28 4.19 -7.33 -16.60
C ALA A 28 5.14 -8.49 -16.27
N ALA A 29 5.37 -8.77 -14.98
CA ALA A 29 6.18 -9.90 -14.54
C ALA A 29 5.42 -11.24 -14.41
N GLY A 30 4.16 -11.32 -14.86
CA GLY A 30 3.37 -12.55 -14.79
C GLY A 30 2.73 -12.84 -13.43
N HIS A 31 2.84 -11.94 -12.46
CA HIS A 31 2.25 -12.07 -11.12
C HIS A 31 0.87 -11.39 -10.97
N GLY A 32 0.07 -11.40 -12.05
CA GLY A 32 -1.24 -10.74 -12.12
C GLY A 32 -2.37 -11.40 -11.31
N ARG A 33 -2.16 -12.64 -10.82
CA ARG A 33 -3.13 -13.41 -10.04
C ARG A 33 -2.52 -13.81 -8.69
N PRO A 34 -2.63 -12.96 -7.66
CA PRO A 34 -2.19 -13.33 -6.32
C PRO A 34 -3.06 -14.47 -5.78
N ASP A 35 -2.42 -15.52 -5.27
CA ASP A 35 -3.02 -16.50 -4.36
C ASP A 35 -4.38 -17.08 -4.81
N GLY A 36 -4.53 -17.35 -6.11
CA GLY A 36 -5.75 -17.93 -6.69
C GLY A 36 -6.92 -16.96 -6.88
N THR A 37 -6.73 -15.67 -6.60
CA THR A 37 -7.75 -14.64 -6.86
C THR A 37 -7.86 -14.29 -8.36
N PRO A 38 -9.02 -13.78 -8.84
CA PRO A 38 -9.23 -13.47 -10.26
C PRO A 38 -8.24 -12.45 -10.82
N GLY A 39 -7.67 -11.62 -9.95
CA GLY A 39 -6.62 -10.66 -10.25
C GLY A 39 -6.45 -9.66 -9.10
N LEU A 40 -5.49 -8.74 -9.27
CA LEU A 40 -5.35 -7.60 -8.37
C LEU A 40 -6.59 -6.69 -8.47
N PRO A 41 -7.30 -6.42 -7.36
CA PRO A 41 -8.42 -5.49 -7.37
C PRO A 41 -7.92 -4.07 -7.71
N GLY A 42 -8.80 -3.24 -8.25
CA GLY A 42 -8.54 -1.80 -8.30
C GLY A 42 -8.40 -1.27 -6.88
N TRP A 43 -7.49 -0.31 -6.68
CA TRP A 43 -7.22 0.26 -5.37
C TRP A 43 -7.36 1.78 -5.44
N SER A 44 -8.01 2.38 -4.43
CA SER A 44 -8.00 3.82 -4.22
C SER A 44 -7.92 4.12 -2.73
N SER A 45 -7.28 5.24 -2.38
CA SER A 45 -7.22 5.70 -0.99
C SER A 45 -8.61 6.00 -0.44
N ALA A 46 -9.50 6.56 -1.26
CA ALA A 46 -10.88 6.83 -0.88
C ALA A 46 -11.64 5.56 -0.49
N ALA A 47 -11.59 4.51 -1.33
CA ALA A 47 -12.25 3.25 -1.02
C ALA A 47 -11.65 2.57 0.24
N ALA A 48 -10.32 2.64 0.40
CA ALA A 48 -9.67 2.14 1.61
C ALA A 48 -10.11 2.90 2.89
N LEU A 49 -10.28 4.23 2.80
CA LEU A 49 -10.79 5.06 3.89
C LEU A 49 -12.25 4.72 4.22
N GLU A 50 -13.09 4.51 3.20
CA GLU A 50 -14.51 4.13 3.36
C GLU A 50 -14.66 2.78 4.06
N VAL A 51 -13.92 1.77 3.61
CA VAL A 51 -13.92 0.44 4.24
C VAL A 51 -13.48 0.53 5.70
N ARG A 52 -12.42 1.30 5.97
CA ARG A 52 -11.90 1.47 7.32
C ARG A 52 -12.92 2.15 8.24
N ALA A 53 -13.56 3.22 7.76
CA ALA A 53 -14.61 3.92 8.50
C ALA A 53 -15.82 3.02 8.78
N ALA A 54 -16.25 2.24 7.79
CA ALA A 54 -17.35 1.28 7.95
C ALA A 54 -17.02 0.15 8.94
N ALA A 55 -15.75 -0.25 9.03
CA ALA A 55 -15.26 -1.27 9.96
C ALA A 55 -14.96 -0.74 11.37
N GLY A 56 -15.03 0.58 11.60
CA GLY A 56 -14.65 1.18 12.89
C GLY A 56 -13.16 1.09 13.20
N VAL A 57 -12.31 1.08 12.16
CA VAL A 57 -10.85 1.05 12.30
C VAL A 57 -10.30 2.49 12.18
N ASP A 58 -9.41 2.89 13.07
CA ASP A 58 -8.91 4.27 13.13
C ASP A 58 -7.71 4.47 12.21
N ALA A 59 -6.83 3.47 12.17
CA ALA A 59 -5.59 3.53 11.41
C ALA A 59 -5.24 2.16 10.81
N ALA A 60 -4.38 2.18 9.79
CA ALA A 60 -3.83 0.96 9.21
C ALA A 60 -2.33 1.11 8.97
N VAL A 61 -1.57 0.05 9.26
CA VAL A 61 -0.19 -0.11 8.81
C VAL A 61 -0.22 -0.73 7.42
N LEU A 62 0.16 0.05 6.41
CA LEU A 62 0.16 -0.40 5.03
C LEU A 62 1.40 -1.24 4.73
N SER A 63 1.20 -2.35 4.05
CA SER A 63 2.25 -3.28 3.62
C SER A 63 2.16 -3.56 2.12
N VAL A 64 3.27 -4.02 1.53
CA VAL A 64 3.29 -4.48 0.13
C VAL A 64 2.75 -5.91 0.10
N SER A 65 1.84 -6.19 -0.84
CA SER A 65 1.25 -7.54 -0.98
C SER A 65 2.26 -8.55 -1.55
N SER A 66 2.04 -9.84 -1.26
CA SER A 66 2.80 -10.95 -1.88
C SER A 66 2.78 -10.85 -3.41
N PRO A 67 3.90 -11.05 -4.13
CA PRO A 67 5.17 -11.61 -3.66
C PRO A 67 6.19 -10.58 -3.12
N GLY A 68 5.77 -9.33 -2.90
CA GLY A 68 6.68 -8.22 -2.58
C GLY A 68 7.19 -7.53 -3.85
N VAL A 69 8.37 -6.93 -3.77
CA VAL A 69 8.96 -6.10 -4.84
C VAL A 69 10.03 -6.82 -5.66
N ARG A 70 10.08 -8.15 -5.59
CA ARG A 70 11.08 -8.97 -6.28
C ARG A 70 10.36 -9.81 -7.32
N PHE A 71 10.51 -9.46 -8.59
CA PHE A 71 9.83 -10.16 -9.69
C PHE A 71 10.81 -10.98 -10.54
N GLY A 72 11.77 -11.65 -9.90
CA GLY A 72 12.74 -12.52 -10.56
C GLY A 72 14.03 -11.84 -11.05
N ALA A 73 14.29 -10.58 -10.68
CA ALA A 73 15.58 -9.94 -10.91
C ALA A 73 16.59 -10.31 -9.80
N ASP A 74 17.79 -10.77 -10.17
CA ASP A 74 18.81 -11.27 -9.23
C ASP A 74 19.27 -10.23 -8.18
N SER A 75 19.06 -8.92 -8.43
CA SER A 75 19.43 -7.85 -7.48
C SER A 75 18.37 -6.75 -7.40
N LEU A 76 18.21 -6.12 -6.23
CA LEU A 76 17.21 -5.06 -5.99
C LEU A 76 17.45 -3.83 -6.87
N GLY A 77 18.71 -3.52 -7.19
CA GLY A 77 19.09 -2.36 -8.01
C GLY A 77 18.72 -2.49 -9.49
N THR A 78 18.45 -3.70 -9.98
CA THR A 78 18.02 -3.97 -11.36
C THR A 78 16.55 -4.31 -11.48
N ASP A 79 15.82 -4.37 -10.35
CA ASP A 79 14.40 -4.71 -10.35
C ASP A 79 13.56 -3.44 -10.60
N PRO A 80 12.82 -3.36 -11.72
CA PRO A 80 11.93 -2.22 -11.98
C PRO A 80 10.90 -2.02 -10.84
N ALA A 81 10.60 -3.05 -10.06
CA ALA A 81 9.70 -2.97 -8.91
C ALA A 81 10.33 -2.33 -7.66
N ALA A 82 11.65 -2.21 -7.55
CA ALA A 82 12.29 -1.54 -6.40
C ALA A 82 12.02 -0.03 -6.38
N SER A 83 11.79 0.58 -7.54
CA SER A 83 11.43 2.01 -7.67
C SER A 83 9.99 2.31 -7.21
N VAL A 84 9.18 1.28 -6.96
CA VAL A 84 7.76 1.40 -6.59
C VAL A 84 7.58 2.05 -5.22
N LEU A 85 8.53 1.88 -4.29
CA LEU A 85 8.36 2.29 -2.90
C LEU A 85 8.76 3.74 -2.59
N PHE A 86 9.41 4.46 -3.51
CA PHE A 86 10.22 5.62 -3.09
C PHE A 86 9.77 7.07 -3.39
N PRO A 87 8.69 7.42 -4.13
CA PRO A 87 8.43 8.85 -4.31
C PRO A 87 7.13 9.45 -3.74
N ARG A 88 6.34 8.85 -2.84
CA ARG A 88 5.19 9.58 -2.22
C ARG A 88 4.76 9.27 -0.78
N LEU A 89 5.50 8.50 0.02
CA LEU A 89 5.13 8.31 1.45
C LEU A 89 5.39 9.55 2.33
N LEU A 90 6.12 10.56 1.83
CA LEU A 90 6.54 11.75 2.59
C LEU A 90 5.72 13.03 2.33
N SER A 91 4.73 13.02 1.43
CA SER A 91 3.99 14.25 1.09
C SER A 91 2.71 14.49 1.93
N ALA A 92 2.32 13.56 2.81
CA ALA A 92 1.07 13.67 3.58
C ALA A 92 1.23 14.35 4.95
N THR A 93 2.40 14.89 5.30
CA THR A 93 2.62 15.54 6.61
C THR A 93 2.74 17.06 6.56
N LYS A 94 2.53 17.70 5.39
CA LYS A 94 2.43 19.17 5.33
C LYS A 94 0.97 19.59 5.23
N GLY A 95 0.32 19.68 6.39
CA GLY A 95 -0.85 20.54 6.54
C GLY A 95 -0.45 21.97 6.15
N SER A 96 -1.21 22.55 5.23
CA SER A 96 -1.15 24.00 4.96
C SER A 96 -1.62 24.77 6.20
N PRO A 97 -1.09 25.99 6.43
CA PRO A 97 -1.41 26.83 7.58
C PRO A 97 -2.90 27.24 7.66
#